data_AF-A0A811K677-F1
#
_entry.id   AF-A0A811K677-F1
#
_cell.length_a   1.000
_cell.length_b   1.000
_cell.length_c   1.000
_cell.angle_alpha   90.00
_cell.angle_beta   90.00
_cell.angle_gamma   90.00
#
_symmetry.space_group_name_H-M   'P 1'
#
loop_
_entity.id
_entity.type
_entity.pdbx_description
1 polymer ?
#
loop_
_entity_poly.entity_id
_entity_poly.type
_entity_poly.pdbx_seq_one_letter_code
_entity_poly.pdbx_strand_id
1 'polypeptide(L)'
;MIVRTVVLVAACLLVVSADCVDRKTNLVKVADASSNLVITTKDGVAATYDSQHRPSCHGNEPDVKLPGSVTALSGMVKVSQPLKLIGNSKVLLTLKKNSFLIGTVCENGKSKHIGVPSKYCQAEPCQYGKGLCQLLEKPGTYDLGQLEGSIGLNGTLELPKLPPALKGLIKGEWKVEGRLVIDNKVVAHVKVPAGNGWIYLEEE
;
A
#
# COMPACT_ATOMS: atom_id res chain seq x y z
N MET A 1 -65.31 13.10 -25.77
CA MET A 1 -64.73 13.13 -24.40
C MET A 1 -63.53 12.21 -24.39
N ILE A 2 -62.32 12.79 -24.32
CA ILE A 2 -61.05 12.09 -24.42
C ILE A 2 -60.52 11.93 -22.99
N VAL A 3 -60.53 10.72 -22.44
CA VAL A 3 -59.88 10.42 -21.16
C VAL A 3 -58.46 9.96 -21.47
N ARG A 4 -57.50 10.87 -21.29
CA ARG A 4 -56.06 10.58 -21.34
C ARG A 4 -55.64 9.98 -20.00
N THR A 5 -55.47 8.67 -19.95
CA THR A 5 -54.83 7.99 -18.81
C THR A 5 -53.31 8.17 -18.93
N VAL A 6 -52.74 9.03 -18.09
CA VAL A 6 -51.28 9.16 -17.93
C VAL A 6 -50.82 8.11 -16.94
N VAL A 7 -50.07 7.13 -17.42
CA VAL A 7 -49.36 6.14 -16.59
C VAL A 7 -47.98 6.72 -16.25
N LEU A 8 -47.78 7.09 -14.99
CA LEU A 8 -46.49 7.53 -14.45
C LEU A 8 -45.82 6.34 -13.76
N VAL A 9 -44.98 5.61 -14.49
CA VAL A 9 -44.06 4.62 -13.90
C VAL A 9 -42.80 5.38 -13.48
N ALA A 10 -42.71 5.72 -12.19
CA ALA A 10 -41.47 6.21 -11.59
C ALA A 10 -40.51 5.03 -11.43
N ALA A 11 -39.56 4.89 -12.35
CA ALA A 11 -38.43 3.99 -12.18
C ALA A 11 -37.49 4.60 -11.13
N CYS A 12 -37.58 4.14 -9.88
CA CYS A 12 -36.53 4.36 -8.89
C CYS A 12 -35.27 3.63 -9.37
N LEU A 13 -34.35 4.36 -10.00
CA LEU A 13 -32.97 3.91 -10.17
C LEU A 13 -32.36 3.81 -8.76
N LEU A 14 -32.34 2.61 -8.21
CA LEU A 14 -31.51 2.29 -7.06
C LEU A 14 -30.06 2.50 -7.50
N VAL A 15 -29.49 3.65 -7.15
CA VAL A 15 -28.04 3.81 -7.14
C VAL A 15 -27.55 2.86 -6.06
N VAL A 16 -27.12 1.66 -6.45
CA VAL A 16 -26.39 0.76 -5.58
C VAL A 16 -25.12 1.54 -5.22
N SER A 17 -25.08 2.12 -4.02
CA SER A 17 -23.79 2.52 -3.46
C SER A 17 -22.96 1.25 -3.40
N ALA A 18 -21.84 1.29 -4.09
CA ALA A 18 -20.75 0.36 -3.90
C ALA A 18 -20.33 0.46 -2.42
N ASP A 19 -20.97 -0.33 -1.55
CA ASP A 19 -20.66 -0.27 -0.13
C ASP A 19 -19.26 -0.83 0.10
N CYS A 20 -18.43 -0.06 0.81
CA CYS A 20 -17.12 -0.53 1.23
C CYS A 20 -17.29 -1.58 2.33
N VAL A 21 -17.17 -2.85 1.95
CA VAL A 21 -17.32 -3.99 2.86
C VAL A 21 -15.97 -4.41 3.40
N ASP A 22 -15.84 -4.39 4.72
CA ASP A 22 -14.61 -4.76 5.40
C ASP A 22 -14.15 -6.18 5.04
N ARG A 23 -12.84 -6.29 4.80
CA ARG A 23 -12.12 -7.49 4.38
C ARG A 23 -12.67 -8.14 3.11
N LYS A 24 -13.35 -7.36 2.25
CA LYS A 24 -13.83 -7.80 0.94
C LYS A 24 -13.45 -6.83 -0.16
N THR A 25 -13.85 -5.56 -0.05
CA THR A 25 -13.60 -4.54 -1.09
C THR A 25 -12.40 -3.65 -0.75
N ASN A 26 -12.08 -3.47 0.53
CA ASN A 26 -10.91 -2.72 1.00
C ASN A 26 -9.61 -3.54 1.01
N LEU A 27 -9.45 -4.50 0.08
CA LEU A 27 -8.33 -5.44 0.06
C LEU A 27 -7.26 -5.07 -0.97
N VAL A 28 -6.02 -4.95 -0.49
CA VAL A 28 -4.82 -4.71 -1.29
C VAL A 28 -3.97 -5.96 -1.35
N LYS A 29 -3.62 -6.40 -2.56
CA LYS A 29 -2.69 -7.50 -2.78
C LYS A 29 -1.25 -6.99 -2.87
N VAL A 30 -0.36 -7.65 -2.16
CA VAL A 30 1.09 -7.42 -2.21
C VAL A 30 1.73 -8.56 -2.98
N ALA A 31 2.65 -8.25 -3.89
CA ALA A 31 3.38 -9.26 -4.63
C ALA A 31 4.83 -8.85 -4.85
N ASP A 32 5.68 -9.86 -5.04
CA ASP A 32 7.04 -9.64 -5.51
C ASP A 32 7.01 -9.07 -6.94
N ALA A 33 7.78 -8.00 -7.14
CA ALA A 33 8.01 -7.40 -8.44
C ALA A 33 9.25 -7.99 -9.13
N SER A 34 10.03 -8.82 -8.45
CA SER A 34 11.17 -9.55 -9.02
C SER A 34 11.35 -10.90 -8.35
N SER A 35 11.72 -11.91 -9.14
CA SER A 35 11.98 -13.27 -8.66
C SER A 35 13.40 -13.44 -8.13
N ASN A 36 13.62 -14.48 -7.32
CA ASN A 36 14.95 -14.93 -6.86
C ASN A 36 15.72 -13.93 -6.00
N LEU A 37 15.01 -13.05 -5.28
CA LEU A 37 15.60 -12.20 -4.25
C LEU A 37 15.68 -12.94 -2.92
N VAL A 38 16.45 -12.38 -1.98
CA VAL A 38 16.68 -13.01 -0.66
C VAL A 38 15.39 -13.06 0.15
N ILE A 39 14.63 -11.98 0.11
CA ILE A 39 13.31 -11.86 0.73
C ILE A 39 12.29 -11.94 -0.41
N THR A 40 11.38 -12.89 -0.28
CA THR A 40 10.26 -13.10 -1.21
C THR A 40 8.97 -13.18 -0.43
N THR A 41 7.89 -12.72 -1.06
CA THR A 41 6.54 -12.69 -0.49
C THR A 41 5.59 -13.52 -1.33
N LYS A 42 4.68 -14.23 -0.67
CA LYS A 42 3.66 -15.04 -1.32
C LYS A 42 2.30 -14.81 -0.68
N ASP A 43 1.26 -14.69 -1.52
CA ASP A 43 -0.14 -14.58 -1.10
C ASP A 43 -0.40 -13.43 -0.10
N GLY A 44 0.35 -12.32 -0.25
CA GLY A 44 0.24 -11.14 0.60
C GLY A 44 -1.07 -10.38 0.35
N VAL A 45 -1.87 -10.22 1.40
CA VAL A 45 -3.12 -9.45 1.38
C VAL A 45 -3.19 -8.59 2.62
N ALA A 46 -3.58 -7.34 2.45
CA ALA A 46 -3.86 -6.42 3.54
C ALA A 46 -5.19 -5.69 3.33
N ALA A 47 -5.85 -5.31 4.43
CA ALA A 47 -7.03 -4.45 4.42
C ALA A 47 -6.62 -3.01 4.73
N THR A 48 -7.29 -2.03 4.12
CA THR A 48 -7.02 -0.60 4.31
C THR A 48 -8.13 0.09 5.11
N TYR A 49 -7.73 1.04 5.95
CA TYR A 49 -8.60 1.75 6.87
C TYR A 49 -8.26 3.25 6.96
N ASP A 50 -9.27 4.06 7.27
CA ASP A 50 -9.12 5.50 7.54
C ASP A 50 -8.58 5.78 8.96
N SER A 51 -8.38 7.05 9.32
CA SER A 51 -7.89 7.44 10.65
C SER A 51 -8.82 7.05 11.81
N GLN A 52 -10.09 6.70 11.51
CA GLN A 52 -11.10 6.23 12.45
C GLN A 52 -11.23 4.69 12.45
N HIS A 53 -10.32 3.98 11.78
CA HIS A 53 -10.32 2.52 11.66
C HIS A 53 -11.56 1.96 10.92
N ARG A 54 -12.17 2.75 10.03
CA ARG A 54 -13.25 2.30 9.16
C ARG A 54 -12.67 1.81 7.83
N PRO A 55 -13.24 0.75 7.21
CA PRO A 55 -12.72 0.23 5.94
C PRO A 55 -12.71 1.32 4.88
N SER A 56 -11.60 1.45 4.15
CA SER A 56 -11.44 2.52 3.16
C SER A 56 -11.50 2.02 1.73
N CYS A 57 -12.41 2.60 0.94
CA CYS A 57 -12.58 2.30 -0.48
C CYS A 57 -12.79 3.58 -1.31
N HIS A 58 -12.34 3.55 -2.56
CA HIS A 58 -12.74 4.48 -3.60
C HIS A 58 -13.69 3.75 -4.56
N GLY A 59 -15.00 3.91 -4.34
CA GLY A 59 -15.99 3.03 -4.96
C GLY A 59 -15.88 1.60 -4.39
N ASN A 60 -15.75 0.60 -5.26
CA ASN A 60 -15.59 -0.82 -4.89
C ASN A 60 -14.13 -1.28 -4.77
N GLU A 61 -13.17 -0.37 -4.91
CA GLU A 61 -11.73 -0.68 -4.87
C GLU A 61 -11.08 -0.13 -3.59
N PRO A 62 -10.00 -0.74 -3.10
CA PRO A 62 -9.32 -0.27 -1.90
C PRO A 62 -8.74 1.13 -2.09
N ASP A 63 -8.88 1.93 -1.04
CA ASP A 63 -8.28 3.26 -0.89
C ASP A 63 -7.30 3.20 0.28
N VAL A 64 -6.16 3.89 0.16
CA VAL A 64 -5.25 4.14 1.28
C VAL A 64 -5.36 5.60 1.72
N LYS A 65 -5.80 5.81 2.96
CA LYS A 65 -5.85 7.13 3.61
C LYS A 65 -4.55 7.45 4.33
N LEU A 66 -4.17 8.72 4.28
CA LEU A 66 -3.02 9.27 4.99
C LEU A 66 -3.43 10.52 5.78
N PRO A 67 -3.45 10.48 7.12
CA PRO A 67 -3.19 9.31 7.97
C PRO A 67 -4.28 8.24 7.85
N GLY A 68 -3.98 7.01 8.25
CA GLY A 68 -4.87 5.85 8.19
C GLY A 68 -4.13 4.61 8.66
N SER A 69 -4.64 3.42 8.38
CA SER A 69 -3.94 2.18 8.74
C SER A 69 -4.14 1.05 7.73
N VAL A 70 -3.23 0.08 7.80
CA VAL A 70 -3.25 -1.12 6.95
C VAL A 70 -3.06 -2.34 7.83
N THR A 71 -3.98 -3.30 7.77
CA THR A 71 -3.92 -4.55 8.54
C THR A 71 -3.59 -5.71 7.62
N ALA A 72 -2.50 -6.42 7.89
CA ALA A 72 -2.15 -7.64 7.16
C ALA A 72 -3.18 -8.75 7.47
N LEU A 73 -3.68 -9.43 6.43
CA LEU A 73 -4.71 -10.49 6.54
C LEU A 73 -4.19 -11.87 6.14
N SER A 74 -3.23 -11.93 5.22
CA SER A 74 -2.54 -13.16 4.84
C SER A 74 -1.20 -12.84 4.20
N GLY A 75 -0.33 -13.84 4.17
CA GLY A 75 0.93 -13.79 3.45
C GLY A 75 1.97 -14.68 4.09
N MET A 76 2.96 -15.05 3.28
CA MET A 76 4.18 -15.68 3.75
C MET A 76 5.37 -14.84 3.28
N VAL A 77 6.34 -14.66 4.16
CA VAL A 77 7.62 -14.04 3.84
C VAL A 77 8.72 -15.08 4.00
N LYS A 78 9.44 -15.37 2.93
CA LYS A 78 10.60 -16.26 2.93
C LYS A 78 11.88 -15.46 2.88
N VAL A 79 12.79 -15.75 3.80
CA VAL A 79 14.16 -15.22 3.84
C VAL A 79 15.12 -16.38 3.59
N SER A 80 15.84 -16.34 2.47
CA SER A 80 16.67 -17.47 2.02
C SER A 80 18.07 -17.51 2.65
N GLN A 81 18.57 -16.39 3.17
CA GLN A 81 19.90 -16.29 3.77
C GLN A 81 19.94 -15.20 4.85
N PRO A 82 20.91 -15.24 5.78
CA PRO A 82 21.01 -14.24 6.84
C PRO A 82 21.23 -12.84 6.27
N LEU A 83 20.62 -11.85 6.93
CA LEU A 83 20.72 -10.45 6.55
C LEU A 83 21.15 -9.59 7.74
N LYS A 84 21.60 -8.37 7.44
CA LYS A 84 21.82 -7.31 8.42
C LYS A 84 21.03 -6.08 7.99
N LEU A 85 19.80 -5.98 8.48
CA LEU A 85 18.84 -4.93 8.11
C LEU A 85 18.99 -3.71 9.01
N ILE A 86 19.19 -3.92 10.31
CA ILE A 86 19.25 -2.82 11.28
C ILE A 86 20.52 -2.00 11.04
N GLY A 87 20.34 -0.69 10.83
CA GLY A 87 21.42 0.27 10.56
C GLY A 87 21.98 0.23 9.13
N ASN A 88 21.59 -0.76 8.31
CA ASN A 88 22.20 -1.01 6.99
C ASN A 88 21.17 -1.11 5.85
N SER A 89 19.87 -0.92 6.12
CA SER A 89 18.82 -1.08 5.11
C SER A 89 18.15 0.23 4.70
N LYS A 90 17.78 0.32 3.43
CA LYS A 90 16.97 1.40 2.87
C LYS A 90 15.92 0.83 1.91
N VAL A 91 14.72 1.37 1.94
CA VAL A 91 13.71 1.15 0.90
C VAL A 91 13.82 2.28 -0.12
N LEU A 92 14.06 1.91 -1.37
CA LEU A 92 14.05 2.80 -2.52
C LEU A 92 12.68 2.72 -3.19
N LEU A 93 11.92 3.82 -3.14
CA LEU A 93 10.57 3.88 -3.69
C LEU A 93 10.57 4.24 -5.17
N THR A 94 9.67 3.61 -5.91
CA THR A 94 9.24 4.06 -7.23
C THR A 94 7.74 4.37 -7.14
N LEU A 95 7.39 5.63 -7.35
CA LEU A 95 6.04 6.16 -7.21
C LEU A 95 5.63 6.82 -8.51
N LYS A 96 4.55 6.34 -9.13
CA LYS A 96 4.01 6.91 -10.37
C LYS A 96 2.53 7.19 -10.21
N LYS A 97 2.14 8.44 -10.43
CA LYS A 97 0.74 8.86 -10.42
C LYS A 97 0.10 8.62 -11.79
N ASN A 98 -1.17 8.23 -11.81
CA ASN A 98 -1.96 8.20 -13.05
C ASN A 98 -2.37 9.61 -13.45
N SER A 99 -1.40 10.41 -13.90
CA SER A 99 -1.60 11.79 -14.29
C SER A 99 -0.56 12.18 -15.32
N PHE A 100 -1.01 12.75 -16.44
CA PHE A 100 -0.11 13.25 -17.48
C PHE A 100 0.79 14.39 -16.97
N LEU A 101 0.28 15.24 -16.07
CA LEU A 101 1.01 16.38 -15.52
C LEU A 101 2.04 15.98 -14.46
N ILE A 102 1.71 15.03 -13.59
CA ILE A 102 2.58 14.65 -12.45
C ILE A 102 3.48 13.46 -12.81
N GLY A 103 2.95 12.43 -13.46
CA GLY A 103 3.69 11.25 -13.88
C GLY A 103 4.48 10.56 -12.76
N THR A 104 5.77 10.32 -13.00
CA THR A 104 6.68 9.67 -12.05
C THR A 104 7.19 10.68 -11.02
N VAL A 105 6.96 10.40 -9.73
CA VAL A 105 7.42 11.24 -8.62
C VAL A 105 8.72 10.70 -8.03
N CYS A 106 8.81 9.39 -7.84
CA CYS A 106 10.02 8.73 -7.39
C CYS A 106 10.40 7.62 -8.38
N GLU A 107 11.69 7.49 -8.66
CA GLU A 107 12.24 6.39 -9.45
C GLU A 107 13.46 5.84 -8.72
N ASN A 108 13.35 4.60 -8.21
CA ASN A 108 14.41 3.91 -7.49
C ASN A 108 15.05 4.77 -6.38
N GLY A 109 14.22 5.43 -5.58
CA GLY A 109 14.67 6.25 -4.46
C GLY A 109 15.20 7.64 -4.83
N LYS A 110 15.11 8.04 -6.10
CA LYS A 110 15.43 9.40 -6.56
C LYS A 110 14.16 10.14 -6.92
N SER A 111 14.06 11.39 -6.51
CA SER A 111 12.93 12.23 -6.94
C SER A 111 13.04 12.60 -8.41
N LYS A 112 11.89 12.65 -9.08
CA LYS A 112 11.70 13.13 -10.46
C LYS A 112 10.74 14.32 -10.54
N HIS A 113 10.09 14.66 -9.43
CA HIS A 113 9.12 15.74 -9.37
C HIS A 113 9.71 17.00 -8.70
N ILE A 114 9.51 18.16 -9.31
CA ILE A 114 9.91 19.44 -8.74
C ILE A 114 9.13 19.71 -7.46
N GLY A 115 9.82 19.95 -6.34
CA GLY A 115 9.18 20.15 -5.03
C GLY A 115 9.03 18.90 -4.15
N VAL A 116 9.39 17.71 -4.63
CA VAL A 116 9.53 16.51 -3.78
C VAL A 116 11.01 16.23 -3.54
N PRO A 117 11.57 16.47 -2.34
CA PRO A 117 12.93 16.07 -2.01
C PRO A 117 13.15 14.54 -2.08
N SER A 118 14.31 14.10 -2.58
CA SER A 118 14.66 12.67 -2.68
C SER A 118 14.63 11.91 -1.35
N LYS A 119 14.75 12.59 -0.21
CA LYS A 119 14.58 11.98 1.12
C LYS A 119 13.20 11.37 1.33
N TYR A 120 12.17 11.82 0.60
CA TYR A 120 10.82 11.22 0.66
C TYR A 120 10.66 10.02 -0.29
N CYS A 121 11.62 9.79 -1.19
CA CYS A 121 11.68 8.59 -2.01
C CYS A 121 12.48 7.46 -1.35
N GLN A 122 13.09 7.71 -0.19
CA GLN A 122 13.90 6.75 0.56
C GLN A 122 13.34 6.62 1.97
N ALA A 123 13.06 5.40 2.41
CA ALA A 123 12.62 5.14 3.77
C ALA A 123 13.60 4.20 4.49
N GLU A 124 13.77 4.39 5.79
CA GLU A 124 14.53 3.48 6.64
C GLU A 124 13.54 2.54 7.36
N PRO A 125 13.30 1.32 6.84
CA PRO A 125 12.19 0.48 7.31
C PRO A 125 12.34 0.08 8.78
N CYS A 126 13.58 -0.13 9.24
CA CYS A 126 13.86 -0.57 10.60
C CYS A 126 13.74 0.56 11.65
N GLN A 127 13.62 1.81 11.23
CA GLN A 127 13.31 2.92 12.14
C GLN A 127 11.88 2.80 12.68
N TYR A 128 10.96 2.29 11.85
CA TYR A 128 9.53 2.19 12.18
C TYR A 128 9.10 0.75 12.50
N GLY A 129 9.84 -0.25 12.03
CA GLY A 129 9.52 -1.67 12.19
C GLY A 129 10.71 -2.50 12.69
N LYS A 130 11.32 -2.12 13.81
CA LYS A 130 12.51 -2.81 14.35
C LYS A 130 12.27 -4.30 14.57
N GLY A 131 11.14 -4.70 15.15
CA GLY A 131 10.79 -6.10 15.39
C GLY A 131 10.71 -6.91 14.10
N LEU A 132 10.02 -6.38 13.08
CA LEU A 132 9.97 -6.98 11.75
C LEU A 132 11.37 -7.12 11.13
N CYS A 133 12.22 -6.09 11.22
CA CYS A 133 13.60 -6.21 10.75
C CYS A 133 14.40 -7.30 11.47
N GLN A 134 14.26 -7.42 12.80
CA GLN A 134 14.93 -8.49 13.55
C GLN A 134 14.47 -9.88 13.14
N LEU A 135 13.19 -10.04 12.81
CA LEU A 135 12.66 -11.29 12.27
C LEU A 135 13.29 -11.61 10.91
N LEU A 136 13.30 -10.62 10.01
CA LEU A 136 13.78 -10.78 8.62
C LEU A 136 15.30 -10.88 8.48
N GLU A 137 16.08 -10.62 9.54
CA GLU A 137 17.52 -10.90 9.56
C GLU A 137 17.84 -12.40 9.60
N LYS A 138 16.89 -13.22 10.05
CA LYS A 138 17.06 -14.66 10.19
C LYS A 138 16.50 -15.40 8.97
N PRO A 139 17.20 -16.43 8.44
CA PRO A 139 16.62 -17.32 7.44
C PRO A 139 15.40 -18.04 7.98
N GLY A 140 14.36 -18.17 7.17
CA GLY A 140 13.12 -18.81 7.57
C GLY A 140 11.99 -18.55 6.60
N THR A 141 10.86 -19.20 6.85
CA THR A 141 9.57 -18.83 6.25
C THR A 141 8.66 -18.40 7.39
N TYR A 142 8.12 -17.21 7.28
CA TYR A 142 7.31 -16.57 8.30
C TYR A 142 5.89 -16.41 7.79
N ASP A 143 4.92 -16.93 8.53
CA ASP A 143 3.50 -16.70 8.28
C ASP A 143 3.03 -15.40 8.95
N LEU A 144 1.76 -15.07 8.73
CA LEU A 144 1.15 -13.88 9.30
C LEU A 144 1.25 -13.83 10.83
N GLY A 145 1.02 -14.94 11.55
CA GLY A 145 1.06 -14.93 13.01
C GLY A 145 2.44 -14.59 13.56
N GLN A 146 3.50 -15.08 12.91
CA GLN A 146 4.88 -14.73 13.25
C GLN A 146 5.23 -13.28 12.89
N LEU A 147 4.68 -12.78 11.78
CA LEU A 147 4.83 -11.39 11.36
C LEU A 147 4.11 -10.45 12.33
N GLU A 148 2.85 -10.70 12.66
CA GLU A 148 2.00 -9.91 13.58
C GLU A 148 2.68 -9.65 14.93
N GLY A 149 3.27 -10.70 15.53
CA GLY A 149 4.02 -10.58 16.78
C GLY A 149 5.25 -9.66 16.68
N SER A 150 5.74 -9.41 15.45
CA SER A 150 6.92 -8.59 15.17
C SER A 150 6.60 -7.16 14.70
N ILE A 151 5.40 -6.93 14.12
CA ILE A 151 4.97 -5.59 13.62
C ILE A 151 4.21 -4.78 14.68
N GLY A 152 3.74 -5.42 15.75
CA GLY A 152 2.93 -4.78 16.79
C GLY A 152 1.44 -4.76 16.45
N LEU A 153 0.59 -4.80 17.49
CA LEU A 153 -0.89 -4.74 17.47
C LEU A 153 -1.56 -5.44 16.26
N ASN A 154 -1.71 -6.76 16.35
CA ASN A 154 -2.53 -7.56 15.43
C ASN A 154 -2.22 -7.33 13.93
N GLY A 155 -0.95 -7.09 13.57
CA GLY A 155 -0.54 -6.92 12.17
C GLY A 155 -0.99 -5.62 11.53
N THR A 156 -1.35 -4.62 12.33
CA THR A 156 -1.78 -3.30 11.84
C THR A 156 -0.60 -2.33 11.82
N LEU A 157 -0.38 -1.72 10.66
CA LEU A 157 0.59 -0.66 10.44
C LEU A 157 -0.14 0.68 10.33
N GLU A 158 0.13 1.58 11.27
CA GLU A 158 -0.33 2.97 11.22
C GLU A 158 0.43 3.74 10.14
N LEU A 159 -0.31 4.39 9.26
CA LEU A 159 0.25 5.23 8.21
C LEU A 159 0.36 6.67 8.71
N PRO A 160 1.54 7.30 8.56
CA PRO A 160 1.79 8.62 9.12
C PRO A 160 1.03 9.73 8.37
N LYS A 161 0.84 10.87 9.05
CA LYS A 161 0.43 12.11 8.39
C LYS A 161 1.46 12.52 7.34
N LEU A 162 0.98 12.99 6.20
CA LEU A 162 1.85 13.46 5.12
C LEU A 162 2.59 14.74 5.50
N PRO A 163 3.88 14.87 5.12
CA PRO A 163 4.58 16.13 5.16
C PRO A 163 3.84 17.20 4.34
N PRO A 164 3.86 18.48 4.76
CA PRO A 164 3.24 19.58 4.01
C PRO A 164 3.64 19.65 2.52
N ALA A 165 4.89 19.28 2.22
CA ALA A 165 5.42 19.27 0.84
C ALA A 165 4.74 18.26 -0.10
N LEU A 166 4.01 17.27 0.45
CA LEU A 166 3.29 16.26 -0.32
C LEU A 166 1.77 16.51 -0.35
N LYS A 167 1.27 17.51 0.40
CA LYS A 167 -0.16 17.85 0.43
C LYS A 167 -0.66 18.24 -0.95
N GLY A 168 -1.85 17.77 -1.30
CA GLY A 168 -2.47 18.00 -2.61
C GLY A 168 -1.84 17.22 -3.78
N LEU A 169 -0.61 16.72 -3.65
CA LEU A 169 0.02 15.87 -4.66
C LEU A 169 -0.56 14.45 -4.61
N ILE A 170 -0.80 13.92 -3.41
CA ILE A 170 -1.06 12.50 -3.17
C ILE A 170 -2.45 12.03 -3.65
N LYS A 171 -3.46 12.90 -3.71
CA LYS A 171 -4.81 12.47 -4.12
C LYS A 171 -4.82 11.90 -5.55
N GLY A 172 -5.28 10.66 -5.72
CA GLY A 172 -5.48 10.01 -7.03
C GLY A 172 -4.96 8.57 -7.08
N GLU A 173 -4.87 8.01 -8.27
CA GLU A 173 -4.37 6.64 -8.48
C GLU A 173 -2.84 6.59 -8.63
N TRP A 174 -2.22 5.59 -8.01
CA TRP A 174 -0.76 5.42 -7.97
C TRP A 174 -0.30 4.00 -8.17
N LYS A 175 0.87 3.87 -8.81
CA LYS A 175 1.73 2.70 -8.79
C LYS A 175 2.77 2.88 -7.70
N VAL A 176 2.84 1.93 -6.78
CA VAL A 176 3.79 1.93 -5.66
C VAL A 176 4.67 0.69 -5.74
N GLU A 177 5.98 0.89 -5.85
CA GLU A 177 6.97 -0.18 -5.76
C GLU A 177 8.04 0.20 -4.74
N GLY A 178 8.54 -0.79 -4.01
CA GLY A 178 9.59 -0.62 -3.01
C GLY A 178 10.68 -1.65 -3.20
N ARG A 179 11.94 -1.20 -3.31
CA ARG A 179 13.12 -2.05 -3.31
C ARG A 179 13.83 -1.94 -1.98
N LEU A 180 13.92 -3.03 -1.24
CA LEU A 180 14.73 -3.11 -0.04
C LEU A 180 16.18 -3.36 -0.44
N VAL A 181 17.06 -2.49 0.01
CA VAL A 181 18.49 -2.51 -0.32
C VAL A 181 19.31 -2.62 0.97
N ILE A 182 20.30 -3.51 0.96
CA ILE A 182 21.33 -3.66 2.00
C ILE A 182 22.68 -3.59 1.29
N ASP A 183 23.59 -2.73 1.75
CA ASP A 183 24.92 -2.57 1.17
C ASP A 183 24.90 -2.43 -0.37
N ASN A 184 23.96 -1.61 -0.87
CA ASN A 184 23.68 -1.38 -2.30
C ASN A 184 23.19 -2.60 -3.12
N LYS A 185 22.87 -3.73 -2.47
CA LYS A 185 22.25 -4.89 -3.10
C LYS A 185 20.76 -4.94 -2.83
N VAL A 186 19.96 -5.15 -3.87
CA VAL A 186 18.52 -5.37 -3.72
C VAL A 186 18.28 -6.75 -3.13
N VAL A 187 17.61 -6.79 -1.98
CA VAL A 187 17.30 -8.03 -1.25
C VAL A 187 15.81 -8.35 -1.24
N ALA A 188 14.94 -7.37 -1.52
CA ALA A 188 13.50 -7.54 -1.71
C ALA A 188 12.99 -6.52 -2.73
N HIS A 189 11.95 -6.87 -3.48
CA HIS A 189 11.28 -5.95 -4.40
C HIS A 189 9.80 -6.26 -4.44
N VAL A 190 8.99 -5.33 -3.90
CA VAL A 190 7.55 -5.49 -3.76
C VAL A 190 6.80 -4.44 -4.56
N LYS A 191 5.63 -4.79 -5.07
CA LYS A 191 4.68 -3.87 -5.72
C LYS A 191 3.32 -3.91 -5.03
N VAL A 192 2.67 -2.76 -4.96
CA VAL A 192 1.37 -2.56 -4.33
C VAL A 192 0.52 -1.62 -5.21
N PRO A 193 -0.67 -2.03 -5.66
CA PRO A 193 -1.26 -3.37 -5.57
C PRO A 193 -0.71 -4.31 -6.65
N ALA A 194 -0.79 -5.62 -6.43
CA ALA A 194 -0.33 -6.62 -7.39
C ALA A 194 -1.14 -6.71 -8.71
N GLY A 195 -2.41 -6.26 -8.69
CA GLY A 195 -3.42 -6.41 -9.76
C GLY A 195 -3.25 -5.47 -10.95
N ASN A 196 -4.24 -4.60 -11.23
CA ASN A 196 -4.15 -3.56 -12.27
C ASN A 196 -2.97 -2.58 -12.06
N GLY A 197 -2.32 -2.67 -10.89
CA GLY A 197 -1.13 -1.94 -10.50
C GLY A 197 -1.44 -0.56 -9.93
N TRP A 198 -2.71 -0.16 -9.83
CA TRP A 198 -3.10 1.16 -9.37
C TRP A 198 -3.83 1.06 -8.04
N ILE A 199 -3.43 1.88 -7.08
CA ILE A 199 -4.13 2.06 -5.81
C ILE A 199 -4.50 3.53 -5.65
N TYR A 200 -5.71 3.78 -5.18
CA TYR A 200 -6.13 5.13 -4.88
C TYR A 200 -5.55 5.57 -3.54
N LEU A 201 -4.86 6.70 -3.53
CA LEU A 201 -4.33 7.35 -2.33
C LEU A 201 -5.10 8.64 -2.09
N GLU A 202 -5.43 8.91 -0.83
CA GLU A 202 -6.10 10.15 -0.44
C GLU A 202 -5.58 10.66 0.91
N GLU A 203 -5.52 11.98 1.03
CA GLU A 203 -5.23 12.66 2.29
C GLU A 203 -6.55 12.86 3.05
N GLU A 204 -6.55 12.61 4.36
CA GLU A 204 -7.68 12.87 5.26
C GLU A 204 -7.54 14.22 5.98
#